data_AF-A0A920HQG6-F1
#
_entry.id   AF-A0A920HQG6-F1
#
_cell.length_a   1.000
_cell.length_b   1.000
_cell.length_c   1.000
_cell.angle_alpha   90.00
_cell.angle_beta   90.00
_cell.angle_gamma   90.00
#
_symmetry.space_group_name_H-M   'P 1'
#
loop_
_entity.id
_entity.type
_entity.pdbx_description
1 polymer ?
#
loop_
_entity_poly.entity_id
_entity_poly.type
_entity_poly.pdbx_seq_one_letter_code
_entity_poly.pdbx_strand_id
1 'polypeptide(L)'
;MTLREESYSNQDMLIKKIIERIENNNPYISDEELKIANLYKSFIDRDKVNRLGYDPILPELKIISEISNVIDLWQYFSRSIKTGSSIPLRIFIYDDLKDPLNYTIYIDQGGLGLPDRDYFSRR
;
A
#
# COMPACT_ATOMS: atom_id res chain seq x y z
N MET A 1 12.30 11.09 23.67
CA MET A 1 11.41 10.84 22.53
C MET A 1 12.29 10.55 21.33
N THR A 2 12.05 9.44 20.62
CA THR A 2 12.81 9.11 19.41
C THR A 2 12.30 9.92 18.21
N LEU A 3 13.12 10.09 17.16
CA LEU A 3 12.67 10.72 15.90
C LEU A 3 11.40 10.06 15.32
N ARG A 4 11.23 8.76 15.57
CA ARG A 4 10.04 8.00 15.16
C ARG A 4 8.79 8.42 15.93
N GLU A 5 8.89 8.53 17.25
CA GLU A 5 7.77 8.96 18.10
C GLU A 5 7.35 10.39 17.79
N GLU A 6 8.31 11.29 17.61
CA GLU A 6 8.07 12.68 17.22
C GLU A 6 7.40 12.76 15.84
N SER A 7 7.88 11.97 14.87
CA SER A 7 7.27 11.88 13.54
C SER A 7 5.80 11.44 13.60
N TYR A 8 5.49 10.42 14.39
CA TYR A 8 4.10 9.96 14.57
C TYR A 8 3.22 11.01 15.22
N SER A 9 3.71 11.67 16.28
CA SER A 9 2.97 12.74 16.95
C SER A 9 2.68 13.89 16.00
N ASN A 10 3.65 14.27 15.16
CA ASN A 10 3.49 15.34 14.18
C ASN A 10 2.47 14.97 13.10
N GLN A 11 2.50 13.73 12.59
CA GLN A 11 1.53 13.25 11.60
C GLN A 11 0.11 13.25 12.17
N ASP A 12 -0.11 12.72 13.38
CA ASP A 12 -1.42 12.71 14.03
C ASP A 12 -1.97 14.13 14.23
N MET A 13 -1.12 15.06 14.70
CA MET A 13 -1.51 16.47 14.85
C MET A 13 -1.92 17.10 13.50
N LEU A 14 -1.17 16.86 12.43
CA LEU A 14 -1.48 17.42 11.11
C LEU A 14 -2.82 16.91 10.58
N ILE A 15 -3.07 15.60 10.70
CA ILE A 15 -4.33 14.99 10.27
C ILE A 15 -5.51 15.57 11.07
N LYS A 16 -5.38 15.70 12.40
CA LYS A 16 -6.42 16.29 13.25
C LYS A 16 -6.74 17.73 12.85
N LYS A 17 -5.71 18.55 12.58
CA LYS A 17 -5.89 19.93 12.12
C LYS A 17 -6.59 20.01 10.76
N ILE A 18 -6.29 19.10 9.83
CA ILE A 18 -6.99 19.03 8.55
C ILE A 18 -8.46 18.70 8.78
N ILE A 19 -8.76 17.69 9.60
CA ILE A 19 -10.13 17.27 9.91
C ILE A 19 -10.92 18.41 10.57
N GLU A 20 -10.33 19.12 11.55
CA GLU A 20 -10.95 20.28 12.20
C GLU A 20 -11.27 21.39 11.19
N ARG A 21 -10.36 21.70 10.27
CA ARG A 21 -10.62 22.69 9.23
C ARG A 21 -11.76 22.28 8.30
N ILE A 22 -11.86 20.99 7.97
CA ILE A 22 -12.98 20.46 7.16
C ILE A 22 -14.30 20.59 7.92
N GLU A 23 -14.33 20.21 9.20
CA GLU A 23 -15.53 20.26 10.05
C GLU A 23 -16.01 21.69 10.31
N ASN A 24 -15.07 22.65 10.36
CA ASN A 24 -15.36 24.07 10.45
C ASN A 24 -15.72 24.73 9.10
N ASN A 25 -15.94 23.93 8.04
CA ASN A 25 -16.26 24.40 6.69
C ASN A 25 -15.29 25.47 6.17
N ASN A 26 -13.99 25.28 6.42
CA ASN A 26 -12.98 26.23 5.95
C ASN A 26 -13.02 26.32 4.41
N PRO A 27 -13.19 27.52 3.83
CA PRO A 27 -13.36 27.68 2.37
C PRO A 27 -12.06 27.44 1.58
N TYR A 28 -10.93 27.25 2.25
CA TYR A 28 -9.60 27.06 1.66
C TYR A 28 -9.05 25.65 1.92
N ILE A 29 -9.90 24.62 1.93
CA ILE A 29 -9.46 23.23 1.99
C ILE A 29 -8.96 22.78 0.61
N SER A 30 -7.78 22.17 0.54
CA SER A 30 -7.24 21.61 -0.70
C SER A 30 -7.75 20.18 -0.97
N ASP A 31 -7.64 19.74 -2.23
CA ASP A 31 -7.98 18.36 -2.60
C ASP A 31 -7.07 17.32 -1.91
N GLU A 32 -5.80 17.65 -1.69
CA GLU A 32 -4.86 16.81 -0.95
C GLU A 32 -5.29 16.65 0.51
N GLU A 33 -5.73 17.75 1.14
CA GLU A 33 -6.24 17.73 2.50
C GLU A 33 -7.49 16.84 2.62
N LEU A 34 -8.41 16.94 1.66
CA LEU A 34 -9.58 16.04 1.59
C LEU A 34 -9.17 14.57 1.42
N LYS A 35 -8.21 14.27 0.55
CA LYS A 35 -7.72 12.90 0.35
C LYS A 35 -7.10 12.33 1.63
N ILE A 36 -6.26 13.12 2.32
CA ILE A 36 -5.64 12.72 3.60
C ILE A 36 -6.72 12.44 4.65
N ALA A 37 -7.68 13.35 4.82
CA ALA A 37 -8.75 13.19 5.79
C ALA A 37 -9.63 11.97 5.48
N ASN A 38 -10.01 11.78 4.21
CA ASN A 38 -10.84 10.66 3.79
C ASN A 38 -10.11 9.32 3.93
N LEU A 39 -8.81 9.26 3.61
CA LEU A 39 -8.00 8.06 3.81
C LEU A 39 -7.86 7.72 5.29
N TYR A 40 -7.64 8.72 6.15
CA TYR A 40 -7.58 8.50 7.58
C TYR A 40 -8.93 8.02 8.13
N LYS A 41 -10.03 8.71 7.79
CA LYS A 41 -11.40 8.37 8.21
C LYS A 41 -11.79 6.96 7.74
N SER A 42 -11.40 6.56 6.53
CA SER A 42 -11.67 5.20 6.02
C SER A 42 -10.93 4.11 6.80
N PHE A 43 -9.74 4.41 7.32
CA PHE A 43 -8.94 3.48 8.11
C PHE A 43 -9.45 3.33 9.55
N ILE A 44 -9.90 4.42 10.19
CA ILE A 44 -10.34 4.38 11.59
C ILE A 44 -11.78 3.92 11.81
N ASP A 45 -12.60 3.86 10.76
CA ASP A 45 -14.02 3.46 10.82
C ASP A 45 -14.18 1.94 10.99
N ARG A 46 -13.99 1.48 12.23
CA ARG A 46 -14.09 0.06 12.59
C ARG A 46 -15.50 -0.51 12.40
N ASP A 47 -16.54 0.29 12.60
CA ASP A 47 -17.92 -0.17 12.45
C ASP A 47 -18.24 -0.50 11.00
N LYS A 48 -17.77 0.33 10.07
CA LYS A 48 -17.87 0.04 8.63
C LYS A 48 -17.04 -1.18 8.24
N VAL A 49 -15.80 -1.30 8.71
CA VAL A 49 -14.95 -2.47 8.44
C VAL A 49 -15.62 -3.76 8.94
N ASN A 50 -16.12 -3.77 10.17
CA ASN A 50 -16.80 -4.93 10.76
C ASN A 50 -18.09 -5.29 10.00
N ARG A 51 -18.86 -4.29 9.58
CA ARG A 51 -20.08 -4.49 8.81
C ARG A 51 -19.81 -5.06 7.41
N LEU A 52 -18.73 -4.63 6.76
CA LEU A 52 -18.34 -5.11 5.43
C LEU A 52 -17.71 -6.52 5.47
N GLY A 53 -17.10 -6.91 6.58
CA GLY A 53 -16.45 -8.22 6.70
C GLY A 53 -15.41 -8.45 5.59
N TYR A 54 -15.49 -9.59 4.92
CA TYR A 54 -14.60 -9.96 3.81
C TYR A 54 -15.17 -9.60 2.43
N ASP A 55 -16.37 -9.01 2.33
CA ASP A 55 -16.99 -8.72 1.04
C ASP A 55 -16.08 -7.91 0.10
N PRO A 56 -15.30 -6.91 0.56
CA PRO A 56 -14.44 -6.13 -0.31
C PRO A 56 -13.33 -6.93 -1.01
N ILE A 57 -12.92 -8.09 -0.48
CA ILE A 57 -11.84 -8.91 -1.10
C ILE A 57 -12.38 -9.93 -2.12
N LEU A 58 -13.70 -10.18 -2.16
CA LEU A 58 -14.30 -11.19 -3.03
C LEU A 58 -13.99 -11.01 -4.52
N PRO A 59 -14.01 -9.79 -5.11
CA PRO A 59 -13.67 -9.61 -6.52
C PRO A 59 -12.24 -10.05 -6.83
N GLU A 60 -11.29 -9.82 -5.92
CA GLU A 60 -9.90 -10.22 -6.09
C GLU A 60 -9.74 -11.75 -6.03
N LEU A 61 -10.39 -12.38 -5.05
CA LEU A 61 -10.38 -13.85 -4.91
C LEU A 61 -10.99 -14.54 -6.13
N LYS A 62 -12.02 -13.95 -6.73
CA LYS A 62 -12.61 -14.45 -7.98
C LYS A 62 -11.59 -14.43 -9.13
N ILE A 63 -10.89 -13.32 -9.33
CA ILE A 63 -9.84 -13.20 -10.36
C ILE A 63 -8.76 -14.28 -10.15
N ILE A 64 -8.32 -14.49 -8.91
CA ILE A 64 -7.33 -15.52 -8.58
C ILE A 64 -7.86 -16.93 -8.90
N SER A 65 -9.14 -17.20 -8.60
CA SER A 65 -9.75 -18.52 -8.82
C SER A 65 -9.88 -18.90 -10.29
N GLU A 66 -9.86 -17.91 -11.19
CA GLU A 66 -9.96 -18.10 -12.64
C GLU A 66 -8.59 -18.39 -13.30
N ILE A 67 -7.48 -18.29 -12.55
CA ILE A 67 -6.13 -18.61 -13.06
C ILE A 67 -6.01 -20.11 -13.29
N SER A 68 -5.97 -20.51 -14.56
CA SER A 68 -5.97 -21.91 -14.97
C SER A 68 -4.62 -22.39 -15.52
N ASN A 69 -3.76 -21.46 -15.92
CA ASN A 69 -2.50 -21.76 -16.57
C ASN A 69 -1.45 -20.66 -16.33
N VAL A 70 -0.23 -20.91 -16.79
CA VAL A 70 0.91 -20.00 -16.59
C VAL A 70 0.74 -18.64 -17.28
N ILE A 71 0.02 -18.58 -18.41
CA ILE A 71 -0.25 -17.31 -19.11
C ILE A 71 -1.19 -16.46 -18.26
N ASP A 72 -2.26 -17.04 -17.73
CA ASP A 72 -3.20 -16.35 -16.81
C ASP A 72 -2.45 -15.83 -15.57
N LEU A 73 -1.52 -16.63 -15.03
CA LEU A 73 -0.70 -16.26 -13.88
C LEU A 73 0.18 -15.02 -14.17
N TRP A 74 0.82 -14.97 -15.34
CA TRP A 74 1.61 -13.80 -15.75
C TRP A 74 0.77 -12.55 -15.96
N GLN A 75 -0.44 -12.70 -16.52
CA GLN A 75 -1.39 -11.60 -16.65
C GLN A 75 -1.80 -11.08 -15.27
N TYR A 76 -2.07 -11.98 -14.32
CA TYR A 76 -2.37 -11.61 -12.95
C TYR A 76 -1.21 -10.88 -12.26
N PHE A 77 0.04 -11.32 -12.45
CA PHE A 77 1.21 -10.61 -11.91
C PHE A 77 1.37 -9.21 -12.50
N SER A 78 1.17 -9.04 -13.81
CA SER A 78 1.21 -7.73 -14.47
C SER A 78 0.16 -6.76 -13.89
N ARG A 79 -1.05 -7.26 -13.64
CA ARG A 79 -2.10 -6.49 -12.95
C ARG A 79 -1.70 -6.17 -11.49
N SER A 80 -1.19 -7.15 -10.76
CA SER A 80 -0.83 -7.04 -9.35
C SER A 80 0.20 -5.95 -9.07
N ILE A 81 1.20 -5.79 -9.95
CA ILE A 81 2.19 -4.70 -9.86
C ILE A 81 1.50 -3.33 -9.88
N LYS A 82 0.45 -3.15 -10.69
CA LYS A 82 -0.27 -1.87 -10.81
C LYS A 82 -1.21 -1.60 -9.63
N THR A 83 -1.79 -2.66 -9.05
CA THR A 83 -2.74 -2.54 -7.93
C THR A 83 -2.08 -2.61 -6.56
N GLY A 84 -0.76 -2.86 -6.51
CA GLY A 84 0.01 -2.96 -5.26
C GLY A 84 -0.07 -4.34 -4.59
N SER A 85 -0.61 -5.35 -5.27
CA SER A 85 -0.63 -6.73 -4.78
C SER A 85 0.76 -7.37 -4.95
N SER A 86 1.16 -8.19 -3.99
CA SER A 86 2.48 -8.84 -4.00
C SER A 86 2.59 -9.91 -5.09
N ILE A 87 3.76 -9.99 -5.72
CA ILE A 87 4.16 -11.03 -6.68
C ILE A 87 5.52 -11.61 -6.22
N PRO A 88 6.02 -12.73 -6.78
CA PRO A 88 7.32 -13.31 -6.37
C PRO A 88 8.55 -12.50 -6.83
N LEU A 89 8.34 -11.23 -7.21
CA LEU A 89 9.35 -10.30 -7.67
C LEU A 89 9.13 -8.94 -7.00
N ARG A 90 10.21 -8.21 -6.77
CA ARG A 90 10.15 -6.77 -6.48
C ARG A 90 10.61 -6.03 -7.73
N ILE A 91 9.77 -5.14 -8.21
CA ILE A 91 10.08 -4.27 -9.35
C ILE A 91 9.99 -2.84 -8.86
N PHE A 92 11.07 -2.08 -9.01
CA PHE A 92 11.14 -0.70 -8.58
C PHE A 92 12.04 0.11 -9.52
N ILE A 93 11.77 1.41 -9.57
CA ILE A 93 12.57 2.37 -10.33
C ILE A 93 13.45 3.10 -9.34
N TYR A 94 14.74 3.14 -9.62
CA TYR A 94 15.74 3.80 -8.76
C TYR A 94 16.87 4.36 -9.62
N ASP A 95 17.72 5.20 -9.00
CA ASP A 95 18.90 5.75 -9.65
C ASP A 95 19.80 4.60 -10.13
N ASP A 96 20.32 4.70 -11.35
CA ASP A 96 21.25 3.71 -11.88
C ASP A 96 22.56 3.77 -11.09
N LEU A 97 22.91 2.63 -10.49
CA LEU A 97 24.14 2.44 -9.72
C LEU A 97 25.41 2.80 -10.51
N LYS A 98 25.37 2.70 -11.85
CA LYS A 98 26.48 3.08 -12.74
C LYS A 98 26.38 4.50 -13.27
N ASP A 99 25.20 5.10 -13.24
CA ASP A 99 24.95 6.47 -13.69
C ASP A 99 23.81 7.13 -12.89
N PRO A 100 24.13 7.72 -11.72
CA PRO A 100 23.10 8.21 -10.78
C PRO A 100 22.22 9.35 -11.28
N LEU A 101 22.53 9.95 -12.42
CA LEU A 101 21.70 10.98 -13.05
C LEU A 101 20.55 10.40 -13.88
N ASN A 102 20.54 9.09 -14.06
CA ASN A 102 19.52 8.36 -14.82
C ASN A 102 18.79 7.35 -13.93
N TYR A 103 17.50 7.15 -14.20
CA TYR A 103 16.72 6.10 -13.56
C TYR A 103 16.81 4.81 -14.36
N THR A 104 16.80 3.68 -13.68
CA THR A 104 16.70 2.36 -14.28
C THR A 104 15.72 1.47 -13.52
N ILE A 105 15.33 0.36 -14.14
CA ILE A 105 14.44 -0.63 -13.54
C ILE A 105 15.29 -1.68 -12.83
N TYR A 106 15.01 -1.87 -11.55
CA TYR A 106 15.56 -2.95 -10.75
C TYR A 106 14.52 -4.06 -10.58
N ILE A 107 14.99 -5.31 -10.71
CA ILE A 107 14.21 -6.52 -10.45
C ILE A 107 14.97 -7.34 -9.42
N ASP A 108 14.34 -7.67 -8.31
CA ASP A 108 14.90 -8.48 -7.23
C ASP A 108 13.90 -9.54 -6.75
N GLN A 109 14.37 -10.52 -5.98
CA GLN A 109 13.54 -11.53 -5.33
C GLN A 109 12.48 -10.88 -4.43
N GLY A 110 11.28 -11.45 -4.42
CA GLY A 110 10.19 -11.06 -3.54
C GLY A 110 9.32 -12.25 -3.13
N GLY A 111 8.21 -11.97 -2.47
CA GLY A 111 7.12 -12.95 -2.28
C GLY A 111 7.31 -14.01 -1.20
N LEU A 112 8.37 -13.94 -0.37
CA LEU A 112 8.42 -14.76 0.84
C LEU A 112 7.46 -14.21 1.88
N GLY A 113 6.66 -15.10 2.50
CA GLY A 113 5.71 -14.72 3.54
C GLY A 113 6.30 -14.59 4.95
N LEU A 114 7.56 -15.01 5.14
CA LEU A 114 8.31 -14.90 6.40
C LEU A 114 9.50 -13.94 6.24
N PRO A 115 10.06 -13.42 7.35
CA PRO A 115 11.03 -12.32 7.32
C PRO A 115 12.27 -12.57 6.45
N ASP A 116 12.73 -13.81 6.39
CA ASP A 116 13.93 -14.19 5.64
C ASP A 116 13.88 -15.65 5.17
N ARG A 117 14.85 -16.01 4.32
CA ARG A 117 15.01 -17.36 3.75
C ARG A 117 15.30 -18.42 4.81
N ASP A 118 15.91 -18.05 5.94
CA ASP A 118 16.38 -19.03 6.92
C ASP A 118 15.20 -19.72 7.63
N TYR A 119 14.03 -19.07 7.69
CA TYR A 119 12.77 -19.71 8.11
C TYR A 119 12.38 -20.93 7.26
N PHE A 120 12.80 -21.01 5.99
CA PHE A 120 12.48 -22.10 5.07
C PHE A 120 13.63 -23.10 4.89
N SER A 121 14.81 -22.77 5.40
CA SER A 121 16.04 -23.54 5.18
C SER A 121 16.45 -24.36 6.41
N ARG A 122 15.87 -24.08 7.59
CA ARG A 122 16.07 -24.87 8.80
C ARG A 122 15.26 -26.15 8.70
N ARG A 123 15.95 -27.27 8.52
CA ARG A 123 15.44 -28.63 8.78
C ARG A 123 15.80 -29.06 10.18
#